data_AF-A0A673N0J7-F1
#
_entry.id   AF-A0A673N0J7-F1
#
_cell.length_a   1.000
_cell.length_b   1.000
_cell.length_c   1.000
_cell.angle_alpha   90.00
_cell.angle_beta   90.00
_cell.angle_gamma   90.00
#
_symmetry.space_group_name_H-M   'P 1'
#
loop_
_entity.id
_entity.type
_entity.pdbx_description
1 polymer ?
#
loop_
_entity_poly.entity_id
_entity_poly.type
_entity_poly.pdbx_seq_one_letter_code
_entity_poly.pdbx_strand_id
1 'polypeptide(L)'
;LAADTLLEFLYDVIEEPVEIISNDRELKGFHHIEEDIKLMGYFKSAKSSHFTEYDDAAEEFHPLIKFFATFEAKIAKKLNLKMNEVDFYEPFMNKPVSIPGKPYIEDDIVSFIEEHDRPTLRKLEPHSMYEIWEDDINRQHIVAFAEESDPDGYEVLEILKEVAQENTENPDLSIIWIDPDDFPLMVPYWEKTFGIDLSSPQIGVVDVEDADNVMSGIINPGDETDYNHDGDDDDDDEDE
;
A
#
# COMPACT_ATOMS: atom_id res chain seq x y z
N LEU A 1 5.55 10.68 -18.66
CA LEU A 1 5.25 9.51 -17.81
C LEU A 1 6.45 8.57 -17.74
N ALA A 2 6.64 7.58 -18.64
CA ALA A 2 7.70 6.56 -18.42
C ALA A 2 9.14 7.10 -18.26
N ALA A 3 9.52 8.17 -18.98
CA ALA A 3 10.85 8.77 -18.82
C ALA A 3 10.97 9.63 -17.54
N ASP A 4 9.86 10.22 -17.08
CA ASP A 4 9.79 11.02 -15.86
C ASP A 4 9.85 10.07 -14.64
N THR A 5 9.07 8.99 -14.66
CA THR A 5 9.11 7.91 -13.65
C THR A 5 10.51 7.32 -13.51
N LEU A 6 11.20 7.04 -14.63
CA LEU A 6 12.57 6.54 -14.57
C LEU A 6 13.54 7.58 -13.99
N LEU A 7 13.34 8.86 -14.30
CA LEU A 7 14.20 9.93 -13.79
C LEU A 7 13.99 10.13 -12.29
N GLU A 8 12.75 10.13 -11.81
CA GLU A 8 12.39 10.18 -10.39
C GLU A 8 13.00 8.98 -9.64
N PHE A 9 12.79 7.77 -10.15
CA PHE A 9 13.41 6.57 -9.57
C PHE A 9 14.93 6.67 -9.49
N LEU A 10 15.59 7.18 -10.55
CA LEU A 10 17.04 7.37 -10.54
C LEU A 10 17.49 8.48 -9.58
N TYR A 11 16.66 9.49 -9.31
CA TYR A 11 16.95 10.48 -8.27
C TYR A 11 16.90 9.84 -6.89
N ASP A 12 15.91 8.99 -6.62
CA ASP A 12 15.84 8.29 -5.34
C ASP A 12 17.03 7.33 -5.15
N VAL A 13 17.43 6.60 -6.20
CA VAL A 13 18.59 5.68 -6.16
C VAL A 13 19.90 6.38 -5.77
N ILE A 14 20.09 7.65 -6.13
CA ILE A 14 21.33 8.38 -5.80
C ILE A 14 21.32 9.01 -4.41
N GLU A 15 20.16 9.06 -3.74
CA GLU A 15 20.06 9.50 -2.35
C GLU A 15 20.61 8.44 -1.39
N GLU A 16 20.89 8.87 -0.16
CA GLU A 16 21.33 7.96 0.90
C GLU A 16 20.16 7.03 1.29
N PRO A 17 20.41 5.74 1.56
CA PRO A 17 19.35 4.78 1.84
C PRO A 17 18.59 5.07 3.15
N VAL A 18 19.20 5.80 4.09
CA VAL A 18 18.58 6.18 5.36
C VAL A 18 18.49 7.71 5.53
N GLU A 19 17.26 8.22 5.65
CA GLU A 19 17.01 9.63 5.95
C GLU A 19 17.08 9.91 7.47
N ILE A 20 17.84 10.92 7.88
CA ILE A 20 18.00 11.28 9.30
C ILE A 20 17.01 12.37 9.74
N ILE A 21 16.10 12.01 10.64
CA ILE A 21 15.16 12.95 11.29
C ILE A 21 15.79 13.57 12.53
N SER A 22 16.04 14.87 12.44
CA SER A 22 16.70 15.69 13.47
C SER A 22 15.74 16.68 14.13
N ASN A 23 14.59 16.98 13.53
CA ASN A 23 13.69 18.03 14.02
C ASN A 23 12.19 17.76 13.73
N ASP A 24 11.35 18.62 14.31
CA ASP A 24 9.89 18.49 14.26
C ASP A 24 9.29 18.70 12.86
N ARG A 25 9.99 19.38 11.95
CA ARG A 25 9.51 19.57 10.59
C ARG A 25 9.73 18.30 9.78
N GLU A 26 10.91 17.71 9.87
CA GLU A 26 11.23 16.41 9.26
C GLU A 26 10.32 15.31 9.82
N LEU A 27 10.11 15.28 11.15
CA LEU A 27 9.19 14.32 11.77
C LEU A 27 7.75 14.47 11.25
N LYS A 28 7.30 15.69 10.95
CA LYS A 28 6.01 15.89 10.28
C LYS A 28 6.04 15.30 8.88
N GLY A 29 7.08 15.55 8.09
CA GLY A 29 7.23 14.96 6.75
C GLY A 29 7.09 13.44 6.80
N PHE A 30 7.83 12.78 7.70
CA PHE A 30 7.72 11.35 7.94
C PHE A 30 6.28 10.88 8.21
N HIS A 31 5.49 11.61 8.99
CA HIS A 31 4.11 11.22 9.26
C HIS A 31 3.15 11.39 8.08
N HIS A 32 3.47 12.19 7.06
CA HIS A 32 2.60 12.35 5.87
C HIS A 32 2.81 11.26 4.81
N ILE A 33 3.85 10.44 4.95
CA ILE A 33 4.08 9.31 4.04
C ILE A 33 3.16 8.18 4.48
N GLU A 34 2.00 8.02 3.85
CA GLU A 34 1.04 6.96 4.20
C GLU A 34 1.07 5.77 3.26
N GLU A 35 1.55 5.97 2.03
CA GLU A 35 1.41 5.02 0.92
C GLU A 35 2.56 4.01 0.85
N ASP A 36 3.73 4.39 1.38
CA ASP A 36 4.94 3.58 1.36
C ASP A 36 5.15 2.80 2.65
N ILE A 37 5.72 1.60 2.51
CA ILE A 37 6.35 0.91 3.63
C ILE A 37 7.52 1.79 4.10
N LYS A 38 7.58 2.05 5.41
CA LYS A 38 8.68 2.80 6.00
C LYS A 38 9.12 2.27 7.35
N LEU A 39 10.40 2.43 7.64
CA LEU A 39 10.99 2.04 8.92
C LEU A 39 11.52 3.27 9.64
N MET A 40 11.48 3.25 10.97
CA MET A 40 12.04 4.29 11.82
C MET A 40 12.87 3.69 12.94
N GLY A 41 14.18 3.91 12.90
CA GLY A 41 15.11 3.50 13.94
C GLY A 41 15.53 4.63 14.89
N TYR A 42 15.65 4.35 16.18
CA TYR A 42 16.31 5.25 17.13
C TYR A 42 17.67 4.71 17.56
N PHE A 43 18.75 5.40 17.19
CA PHE A 43 20.11 4.97 17.49
C PHE A 43 20.90 6.02 18.25
N LYS A 44 22.06 5.60 18.78
CA LYS A 44 22.92 6.50 19.55
C LYS A 44 23.57 7.58 18.68
N SER A 45 23.96 7.22 17.45
CA SER A 45 24.66 8.08 16.48
C SER A 45 24.90 7.29 15.19
N ALA A 46 25.23 7.99 14.10
CA ALA A 46 25.70 7.36 12.85
C ALA A 46 26.93 6.44 12.97
N LYS A 47 27.65 6.43 14.11
CA LYS A 47 28.81 5.55 14.37
C LYS A 47 28.48 4.34 15.23
N SER A 48 27.22 4.14 15.62
CA SER A 48 26.84 2.99 16.44
C SER A 48 26.69 1.75 15.56
N SER A 49 27.19 0.60 16.03
CA SER A 49 27.09 -0.65 15.26
C SER A 49 25.65 -1.01 14.88
N HIS A 50 24.67 -0.75 15.75
CA HIS A 50 23.26 -0.99 15.43
C HIS A 50 22.71 -0.10 14.30
N PHE A 51 23.26 1.09 14.13
CA PHE A 51 22.89 1.93 13.00
C PHE A 51 23.55 1.40 11.72
N THR A 52 24.78 0.91 11.79
CA THR A 52 25.45 0.28 10.64
C THR A 52 24.66 -0.93 10.13
N GLU A 53 24.25 -1.85 11.01
CA GLU A 53 23.42 -3.01 10.59
C GLU A 53 22.06 -2.58 9.99
N TYR A 54 21.51 -1.45 10.45
CA TYR A 54 20.26 -0.89 9.93
C TYR A 54 20.44 -0.19 8.58
N ASP A 55 21.57 0.48 8.38
CA ASP A 55 21.98 1.14 7.15
C ASP A 55 22.30 0.10 6.06
N ASP A 56 23.01 -0.97 6.43
CA ASP A 56 23.30 -2.12 5.56
C ASP A 56 21.98 -2.77 5.09
N ALA A 57 21.02 -3.00 6.01
CA ALA A 57 19.70 -3.53 5.64
C ALA A 57 18.89 -2.57 4.76
N ALA A 58 19.08 -1.25 4.88
CA ALA A 58 18.41 -0.27 4.05
C ALA A 58 18.89 -0.32 2.59
N GLU A 59 20.16 -0.63 2.35
CA GLU A 59 20.73 -0.77 1.00
C GLU A 59 20.04 -1.89 0.19
N GLU A 60 19.58 -2.96 0.86
CA GLU A 60 18.91 -4.10 0.20
C GLU A 60 17.53 -3.73 -0.37
N PHE A 61 16.85 -2.73 0.20
CA PHE A 61 15.51 -2.30 -0.24
C PHE A 61 15.47 -0.92 -0.89
N HIS A 62 16.61 -0.24 -1.01
CA HIS A 62 16.68 1.11 -1.57
C HIS A 62 16.38 1.10 -3.09
N PRO A 63 15.49 1.96 -3.61
CA PRO A 63 14.76 3.05 -2.94
C PRO A 63 13.28 2.75 -2.63
N LEU A 64 12.86 1.49 -2.75
CA LEU A 64 11.46 1.08 -2.70
C LEU A 64 10.87 1.16 -1.30
N ILE A 65 11.65 0.79 -0.27
CA ILE A 65 11.23 0.92 1.13
C ILE A 65 11.98 2.07 1.77
N LYS A 66 11.25 2.96 2.45
CA LYS A 66 11.83 4.19 3.01
C LYS A 66 12.38 3.96 4.41
N PHE A 67 13.68 4.05 4.58
CA PHE A 67 14.32 3.93 5.90
C PHE A 67 14.59 5.30 6.51
N PHE A 68 14.13 5.49 7.74
CA PHE A 68 14.40 6.68 8.54
C PHE A 68 15.16 6.32 9.81
N ALA A 69 15.97 7.24 10.29
CA ALA A 69 16.58 7.12 11.61
C ALA A 69 16.59 8.45 12.36
N THR A 70 16.62 8.39 13.68
CA THR A 70 16.91 9.54 14.51
C THR A 70 18.02 9.23 15.51
N PHE A 71 18.82 10.25 15.83
CA PHE A 71 19.76 10.22 16.95
C PHE A 71 19.29 11.11 18.11
N GLU A 72 18.16 11.80 17.92
CA GLU A 72 17.64 12.80 18.83
C GLU A 72 16.64 12.18 19.82
N ALA A 73 17.01 12.10 21.09
CA ALA A 73 16.15 11.54 22.14
C ALA A 73 14.77 12.22 22.24
N LYS A 74 14.67 13.49 21.82
CA LYS A 74 13.40 14.23 21.78
C LYS A 74 12.47 13.72 20.68
N ILE A 75 13.02 13.39 19.51
CA ILE A 75 12.27 12.84 18.37
C ILE A 75 11.83 11.42 18.70
N ALA A 76 12.77 10.57 19.15
CA ALA A 76 12.46 9.21 19.59
C ALA A 76 11.35 9.16 20.65
N LYS A 77 11.36 10.09 21.62
CA LYS A 77 10.30 10.18 22.63
C LYS A 77 8.92 10.48 22.03
N LYS A 78 8.82 11.26 20.96
CA LYS A 78 7.53 11.55 20.28
C LYS A 78 7.01 10.34 19.53
N LEU A 79 7.92 9.54 18.98
CA LEU A 79 7.64 8.27 18.30
C LEU A 79 7.46 7.10 19.28
N ASN A 80 7.67 7.31 20.58
CA ASN A 80 7.67 6.26 21.61
C ASN A 80 8.73 5.16 21.41
N LEU A 81 9.83 5.49 20.72
CA LEU A 81 10.95 4.59 20.46
C LEU A 81 11.97 4.56 21.61
N LYS A 82 12.49 3.38 21.90
CA LYS A 82 13.64 3.14 22.80
C LYS A 82 14.93 3.05 22.01
N MET A 83 16.06 3.19 22.70
CA MET A 83 17.38 3.06 22.07
C MET A 83 17.52 1.70 21.37
N ASN A 84 17.99 1.72 20.13
CA ASN A 84 18.12 0.60 19.20
C ASN A 84 16.77 -0.09 18.86
N GLU A 85 15.65 0.63 19.00
CA GLU A 85 14.35 0.19 18.49
C GLU A 85 14.18 0.59 17.04
N VAL A 86 13.57 -0.31 16.27
CA VAL A 86 13.13 -0.08 14.91
C VAL A 86 11.65 -0.42 14.87
N ASP A 87 10.86 0.55 14.41
CA ASP A 87 9.44 0.41 14.15
C ASP A 87 9.23 0.31 12.63
N PHE A 88 8.48 -0.71 12.21
CA PHE A 88 8.01 -0.92 10.85
C PHE A 88 6.59 -0.36 10.71
N TYR A 89 6.34 0.44 9.67
CA TYR A 89 5.05 1.02 9.37
C TYR A 89 4.57 0.44 8.04
N GLU A 90 3.54 -0.39 8.12
CA GLU A 90 2.77 -0.81 6.95
C GLU A 90 1.98 0.41 6.40
N PRO A 91 1.86 0.55 5.06
CA PRO A 91 1.04 1.56 4.42
C PRO A 91 -0.36 1.65 5.02
N PHE A 92 -0.82 2.88 5.16
CA PHE A 92 -2.15 3.24 5.65
C PHE A 92 -2.48 2.75 7.08
N MET A 93 -1.51 2.20 7.81
CA MET A 93 -1.69 1.76 9.19
C MET A 93 -1.36 2.88 10.19
N ASN A 94 -2.27 3.07 11.15
CA ASN A 94 -2.13 4.08 12.19
C ASN A 94 -1.01 3.79 13.21
N LYS A 95 -0.59 2.53 13.34
CA LYS A 95 0.36 2.09 14.36
C LYS A 95 1.46 1.25 13.71
N PRO A 96 2.71 1.46 14.12
CA PRO A 96 3.80 0.59 13.69
C PRO A 96 3.79 -0.74 14.45
N VAL A 97 4.53 -1.69 13.89
CA VAL A 97 4.98 -2.91 14.55
C VAL A 97 6.46 -2.76 14.89
N SER A 98 6.81 -2.84 16.17
CA SER A 98 8.22 -2.86 16.57
C SER A 98 8.85 -4.20 16.21
N ILE A 99 9.97 -4.18 15.48
CA ILE A 99 10.67 -5.42 15.08
C ILE A 99 11.10 -6.20 16.34
N PRO A 100 10.78 -7.50 16.47
CA PRO A 100 11.14 -8.27 17.65
C PRO A 100 12.64 -8.64 17.67
N GLY A 101 13.18 -9.01 18.84
CA GLY A 101 14.47 -9.71 18.90
C GLY A 101 15.76 -8.88 19.08
N LYS A 102 15.69 -7.60 19.49
CA LYS A 102 16.88 -6.75 19.72
C LYS A 102 18.02 -7.41 20.53
N PRO A 103 19.29 -7.11 20.22
CA PRO A 103 19.76 -6.23 19.15
C PRO A 103 19.66 -6.91 17.77
N TYR A 104 19.31 -6.13 16.74
CA TYR A 104 19.20 -6.62 15.37
C TYR A 104 20.57 -6.68 14.69
N ILE A 105 20.77 -7.69 13.86
CA ILE A 105 21.71 -7.69 12.73
C ILE A 105 20.95 -7.36 11.43
N GLU A 106 21.68 -7.09 10.35
CA GLU A 106 21.13 -6.84 9.01
C GLU A 106 20.05 -7.87 8.62
N ASP A 107 20.40 -9.17 8.68
CA ASP A 107 19.51 -10.29 8.33
C ASP A 107 18.19 -10.29 9.12
N ASP A 108 18.19 -9.85 10.39
CA ASP A 108 16.97 -9.82 11.21
C ASP A 108 15.96 -8.78 10.68
N ILE A 109 16.46 -7.66 10.15
CA ILE A 109 15.64 -6.57 9.61
C ILE A 109 15.14 -6.96 8.22
N VAL A 110 16.03 -7.48 7.38
CA VAL A 110 15.70 -7.97 6.02
C VAL A 110 14.61 -9.03 6.10
N SER A 111 14.82 -10.07 6.92
CA SER A 111 13.83 -11.16 7.07
C SER A 111 12.49 -10.65 7.58
N PHE A 112 12.48 -9.68 8.50
CA PHE A 112 11.23 -9.11 8.99
C PHE A 112 10.48 -8.37 7.89
N ILE A 113 11.18 -7.60 7.07
CA ILE A 113 10.57 -6.87 5.95
C ILE A 113 10.04 -7.84 4.91
N GLU A 114 10.81 -8.85 4.49
CA GLU A 114 10.36 -9.88 3.53
C GLU A 114 9.14 -10.67 4.03
N GLU A 115 8.99 -10.85 5.35
CA GLU A 115 7.80 -11.49 5.93
C GLU A 115 6.55 -10.58 5.92
N HIS A 116 6.72 -9.27 5.72
CA HIS A 116 5.67 -8.24 5.81
C HIS A 116 5.65 -7.31 4.57
N ASP A 117 6.24 -7.73 3.45
CA ASP A 117 6.41 -6.92 2.23
C ASP A 117 5.15 -6.80 1.37
N ARG A 118 4.09 -7.54 1.74
CA ARG A 118 2.75 -7.45 1.17
C ARG A 118 1.76 -6.75 2.12
N PRO A 119 1.60 -5.41 2.02
CA PRO A 119 0.59 -4.68 2.76
C PRO A 119 -0.85 -5.09 2.43
N THR A 120 -1.74 -4.83 3.39
CA THR A 120 -3.18 -5.05 3.30
C THR A 120 -3.84 -4.12 2.29
N LEU A 121 -3.38 -2.87 2.24
CA LEU A 121 -3.76 -1.88 1.23
C LEU A 121 -2.47 -1.33 0.60
N ARG A 122 -2.35 -1.45 -0.72
CA ARG A 122 -1.17 -1.09 -1.50
C ARG A 122 -1.58 -0.10 -2.58
N LYS A 123 -0.89 1.03 -2.69
CA LYS A 123 -1.08 1.91 -3.84
C LYS A 123 -0.31 1.34 -5.04
N LEU A 124 -0.95 1.30 -6.20
CA LEU A 124 -0.26 0.98 -7.44
C LEU A 124 0.47 2.23 -7.93
N GLU A 125 1.79 2.20 -7.99
CA GLU A 125 2.58 3.32 -8.47
C GLU A 125 3.29 3.00 -9.79
N PRO A 126 3.58 4.00 -10.64
CA PRO A 126 4.21 3.76 -11.95
C PRO A 126 5.54 2.99 -11.90
N HIS A 127 6.35 3.13 -10.84
CA HIS A 127 7.64 2.45 -10.72
C HIS A 127 7.54 1.02 -10.18
N SER A 128 6.49 0.69 -9.40
CA SER A 128 6.28 -0.63 -8.78
C SER A 128 5.12 -1.42 -9.43
N MET A 129 4.46 -0.86 -10.45
CA MET A 129 3.28 -1.43 -11.08
C MET A 129 3.41 -2.91 -11.46
N TYR A 130 4.52 -3.32 -12.07
CA TYR A 130 4.70 -4.72 -12.48
C TYR A 130 4.93 -5.65 -11.29
N GLU A 131 5.70 -5.21 -10.30
CA GLU A 131 5.96 -5.99 -9.09
C GLU A 131 4.68 -6.23 -8.30
N ILE A 132 3.90 -5.18 -8.05
CA ILE A 132 2.61 -5.27 -7.35
C ILE A 132 1.61 -6.13 -8.14
N TRP A 133 1.57 -5.99 -9.46
CA TRP A 133 0.61 -6.75 -10.28
C TRP A 133 0.99 -8.22 -10.46
N GLU A 134 2.28 -8.58 -10.44
CA GLU A 134 2.73 -9.98 -10.45
C GLU A 134 2.60 -10.66 -9.08
N ASP A 135 2.47 -9.89 -8.00
CA ASP A 135 2.31 -10.38 -6.63
C ASP A 135 0.83 -10.69 -6.27
N ASP A 136 0.24 -11.66 -6.98
CA ASP A 136 -1.15 -12.07 -6.81
C ASP A 136 -1.41 -12.98 -5.59
N ILE A 137 -2.68 -13.03 -5.16
CA ILE A 137 -3.18 -14.00 -4.19
C ILE A 137 -4.12 -14.95 -4.92
N ASN A 138 -3.69 -16.21 -5.08
CA ASN A 138 -4.47 -17.23 -5.77
C ASN A 138 -4.91 -16.82 -7.19
N ARG A 139 -4.04 -16.12 -7.92
CA ARG A 139 -4.23 -15.60 -9.29
C ARG A 139 -5.22 -14.43 -9.38
N GLN A 140 -5.55 -13.81 -8.26
CA GLN A 140 -6.55 -12.76 -8.17
C GLN A 140 -6.00 -11.54 -7.43
N HIS A 141 -6.52 -10.38 -7.83
CA HIS A 141 -6.34 -9.11 -7.13
C HIS A 141 -7.69 -8.54 -6.74
N ILE A 142 -7.80 -8.00 -5.53
CA ILE A 142 -8.86 -7.05 -5.19
C ILE A 142 -8.35 -5.68 -5.64
N VAL A 143 -9.03 -5.06 -6.58
CA VAL A 143 -8.64 -3.77 -7.16
C VAL A 143 -9.69 -2.73 -6.83
N ALA A 144 -9.26 -1.59 -6.32
CA ALA A 144 -10.09 -0.42 -6.07
C ALA A 144 -9.57 0.77 -6.87
N PHE A 145 -10.43 1.37 -7.71
CA PHE A 145 -10.15 2.63 -8.38
C PHE A 145 -10.81 3.77 -7.60
N ALA A 146 -10.03 4.75 -7.19
CA ALA A 146 -10.52 5.96 -6.53
C ALA A 146 -9.53 7.09 -6.77
N GLU A 147 -10.00 8.23 -7.30
CA GLU A 147 -9.19 9.44 -7.46
C GLU A 147 -9.11 10.18 -6.12
N GLU A 148 -7.91 10.37 -5.55
CA GLU A 148 -7.75 11.04 -4.24
C GLU A 148 -8.22 12.50 -4.29
N SER A 149 -8.07 13.18 -5.44
CA SER A 149 -8.50 14.57 -5.60
C SER A 149 -10.00 14.78 -5.76
N ASP A 150 -10.75 13.72 -6.11
CA ASP A 150 -12.20 13.78 -6.21
C ASP A 150 -12.86 13.53 -4.82
N PRO A 151 -13.89 14.30 -4.42
CA PRO A 151 -14.54 14.11 -3.12
C PRO A 151 -15.10 12.70 -2.88
N ASP A 152 -15.66 12.06 -3.90
CA ASP A 152 -16.24 10.72 -3.78
C ASP A 152 -15.11 9.67 -3.74
N GLY A 153 -14.05 9.87 -4.53
CA GLY A 153 -12.84 9.05 -4.49
C GLY A 153 -12.13 9.10 -3.13
N TYR A 154 -11.99 10.29 -2.55
CA TYR A 154 -11.43 10.48 -1.21
C TYR A 154 -12.25 9.76 -0.13
N GLU A 155 -13.59 9.86 -0.17
CA GLU A 155 -14.45 9.16 0.80
C GLU A 155 -14.26 7.63 0.73
N VAL A 156 -14.18 7.09 -0.49
CA VAL A 156 -13.97 5.66 -0.71
C VAL A 156 -12.57 5.23 -0.26
N LEU A 157 -11.54 6.03 -0.52
CA LEU A 157 -10.19 5.76 -0.05
C LEU A 157 -10.14 5.67 1.48
N GLU A 158 -10.78 6.58 2.20
CA GLU A 158 -10.83 6.52 3.67
C GLU A 158 -11.55 5.26 4.16
N ILE A 159 -12.61 4.81 3.47
CA ILE A 159 -13.27 3.52 3.77
C ILE A 159 -12.29 2.35 3.52
N LEU A 160 -11.53 2.36 2.43
CA LEU A 160 -10.52 1.32 2.16
C LEU A 160 -9.46 1.28 3.25
N LYS A 161 -9.00 2.43 3.73
CA LYS A 161 -8.05 2.51 4.86
C LYS A 161 -8.66 1.91 6.13
N GLU A 162 -9.92 2.21 6.45
CA GLU A 162 -10.62 1.61 7.60
C GLU A 162 -10.74 0.08 7.45
N VAL A 163 -11.18 -0.41 6.29
CA VAL A 163 -11.28 -1.85 5.99
C VAL A 163 -9.92 -2.53 6.14
N ALA A 164 -8.86 -1.93 5.60
CA ALA A 164 -7.50 -2.48 5.71
C ALA A 164 -7.03 -2.53 7.17
N GLN A 165 -7.24 -1.47 7.94
CA GLN A 165 -6.86 -1.41 9.36
C GLN A 165 -7.59 -2.44 10.22
N GLU A 166 -8.87 -2.72 9.92
CA GLU A 166 -9.64 -3.73 10.64
C GLU A 166 -9.22 -5.17 10.30
N ASN A 167 -8.58 -5.36 9.14
CA ASN A 167 -8.25 -6.68 8.60
C ASN A 167 -6.75 -6.90 8.35
N THR A 168 -5.88 -6.05 8.90
CA THR A 168 -4.41 -6.10 8.70
C THR A 168 -3.75 -7.43 9.10
N GLU A 169 -4.39 -8.18 10.01
CA GLU A 169 -3.90 -9.49 10.44
C GLU A 169 -4.34 -10.64 9.52
N ASN A 170 -5.08 -10.36 8.43
CA ASN A 170 -5.53 -11.37 7.48
C ASN A 170 -4.54 -11.49 6.30
N PRO A 171 -3.70 -12.55 6.26
CA PRO A 171 -2.68 -12.69 5.24
C PRO A 171 -3.24 -12.98 3.83
N ASP A 172 -4.52 -13.36 3.74
CA ASP A 172 -5.21 -13.63 2.47
C ASP A 172 -5.89 -12.37 1.90
N LEU A 173 -5.77 -11.21 2.57
CA LEU A 173 -6.32 -9.94 2.12
C LEU A 173 -5.20 -8.99 1.66
N SER A 174 -5.23 -8.61 0.39
CA SER A 174 -4.48 -7.47 -0.12
C SER A 174 -5.30 -6.76 -1.19
N ILE A 175 -5.47 -5.45 -1.00
CA ILE A 175 -6.23 -4.57 -1.89
C ILE A 175 -5.23 -3.66 -2.62
N ILE A 176 -5.30 -3.64 -3.94
CA ILE A 176 -4.58 -2.68 -4.77
C ILE A 176 -5.48 -1.47 -4.99
N TRP A 177 -5.10 -0.34 -4.42
CA TRP A 177 -5.70 0.95 -4.76
C TRP A 177 -4.96 1.55 -5.96
N ILE A 178 -5.73 1.97 -6.96
CA ILE A 178 -5.24 2.65 -8.15
C ILE A 178 -5.91 4.02 -8.19
N ASP A 179 -5.10 5.08 -8.15
CA ASP A 179 -5.56 6.41 -8.55
C ASP A 179 -5.50 6.50 -10.10
N PRO A 180 -6.63 6.67 -10.80
CA PRO A 180 -6.64 6.79 -12.27
C PRO A 180 -5.77 7.94 -12.80
N ASP A 181 -5.57 9.01 -12.03
CA ASP A 181 -4.78 10.18 -12.42
C ASP A 181 -3.28 9.89 -12.53
N ASP A 182 -2.79 8.86 -11.82
CA ASP A 182 -1.40 8.41 -11.93
C ASP A 182 -1.15 7.65 -13.25
N PHE A 183 -2.21 7.14 -13.89
CA PHE A 183 -2.14 6.33 -15.10
C PHE A 183 -3.10 6.78 -16.21
N PRO A 184 -3.03 8.04 -16.68
CA PRO A 184 -4.00 8.61 -17.62
C PRO A 184 -4.03 7.88 -18.97
N LEU A 185 -2.95 7.18 -19.34
CA LEU A 185 -2.89 6.37 -20.56
C LEU A 185 -3.55 5.00 -20.43
N MET A 186 -3.71 4.49 -19.21
CA MET A 186 -4.32 3.19 -18.92
C MET A 186 -5.83 3.31 -18.70
N VAL A 187 -6.34 4.48 -18.31
CA VAL A 187 -7.78 4.73 -18.08
C VAL A 187 -8.67 4.19 -19.22
N PRO A 188 -8.45 4.55 -20.52
CA PRO A 188 -9.33 4.04 -21.59
C PRO A 188 -9.23 2.52 -21.79
N TYR A 189 -8.09 1.93 -21.42
CA TYR A 189 -7.90 0.48 -21.47
C TYR A 189 -8.68 -0.22 -20.35
N TRP A 190 -8.59 0.28 -19.12
CA TRP A 190 -9.32 -0.28 -17.97
C TRP A 190 -10.83 -0.14 -18.12
N GLU A 191 -11.34 1.03 -18.50
CA GLU A 191 -12.78 1.23 -18.76
C GLU A 191 -13.31 0.24 -19.80
N LYS A 192 -12.56 0.02 -20.87
CA LYS A 192 -12.93 -0.92 -21.93
C LYS A 192 -12.82 -2.38 -21.49
N THR A 193 -11.78 -2.74 -20.75
CA THR A 193 -11.47 -4.12 -20.38
C THR A 193 -12.40 -4.60 -19.27
N PHE A 194 -12.65 -3.74 -18.29
CA PHE A 194 -13.46 -4.05 -17.11
C PHE A 194 -14.92 -3.59 -17.25
N GLY A 195 -15.25 -2.82 -18.30
CA GLY A 195 -16.62 -2.35 -18.52
C GLY A 195 -17.11 -1.37 -17.46
N ILE A 196 -16.21 -0.59 -16.88
CA ILE A 196 -16.44 0.36 -15.79
C ILE A 196 -16.29 1.82 -16.26
N ASP A 197 -16.79 2.75 -15.46
CA ASP A 197 -16.62 4.19 -15.63
C ASP A 197 -15.71 4.72 -14.51
N LEU A 198 -14.47 5.10 -14.87
CA LEU A 198 -13.46 5.55 -13.90
C LEU A 198 -13.66 7.01 -13.47
N SER A 199 -14.71 7.70 -13.93
CA SER A 199 -15.15 8.97 -13.35
C SER A 199 -15.85 8.83 -11.99
N SER A 200 -16.08 7.59 -11.54
CA SER A 200 -16.63 7.27 -10.23
C SER A 200 -15.84 6.12 -9.59
N PRO A 201 -15.77 6.03 -8.25
CA PRO A 201 -15.02 4.97 -7.59
C PRO A 201 -15.54 3.56 -7.89
N GLN A 202 -14.62 2.61 -8.07
CA GLN A 202 -14.92 1.22 -8.42
C GLN A 202 -14.16 0.28 -7.48
N ILE A 203 -14.74 -0.88 -7.16
CA ILE A 203 -14.01 -1.96 -6.49
C ILE A 203 -14.44 -3.31 -7.05
N GLY A 204 -13.50 -4.23 -7.18
CA GLY A 204 -13.81 -5.58 -7.65
C GLY A 204 -12.64 -6.53 -7.56
N VAL A 205 -12.86 -7.72 -8.10
CA VAL A 205 -11.85 -8.78 -8.18
C VAL A 205 -11.46 -8.98 -9.64
N VAL A 206 -10.16 -9.03 -9.92
CA VAL A 206 -9.58 -9.23 -11.25
C VAL A 206 -8.74 -10.51 -11.25
N ASP A 207 -9.00 -11.42 -12.19
CA ASP A 207 -8.14 -12.57 -12.49
C ASP A 207 -6.96 -12.12 -13.35
N VAL A 208 -5.75 -12.53 -12.97
CA VAL A 208 -4.51 -12.10 -13.63
C VAL A 208 -4.28 -12.81 -14.96
N GLU A 209 -4.87 -13.99 -15.20
CA GLU A 209 -4.56 -14.83 -16.38
C GLU A 209 -5.27 -14.37 -17.66
N ASP A 210 -6.54 -14.00 -17.55
CA ASP A 210 -7.40 -13.62 -18.68
C ASP A 210 -8.03 -12.22 -18.53
N ALA A 211 -7.76 -11.53 -17.41
CA ALA A 211 -8.38 -10.26 -17.05
C ALA A 211 -9.91 -10.34 -16.89
N ASP A 212 -10.46 -11.55 -16.67
CA ASP A 212 -11.85 -11.70 -16.23
C ASP A 212 -12.01 -11.03 -14.86
N ASN A 213 -13.14 -10.37 -14.66
CA ASN A 213 -13.35 -9.52 -13.50
C ASN A 213 -14.81 -9.52 -13.07
N VAL A 214 -15.01 -9.24 -11.78
CA VAL A 214 -16.31 -8.90 -11.21
C VAL A 214 -16.13 -7.55 -10.52
N MET A 215 -16.59 -6.50 -11.19
CA MET A 215 -16.54 -5.13 -10.67
C MET A 215 -17.91 -4.72 -10.13
N SER A 216 -17.93 -4.06 -8.99
CA SER A 216 -19.08 -3.31 -8.51
C SER A 216 -18.76 -1.83 -8.63
N GLY A 217 -19.61 -1.09 -9.35
CA GLY A 217 -19.75 0.34 -9.07
C GLY A 217 -20.19 0.48 -7.63
N ILE A 218 -19.63 1.42 -6.88
CA ILE A 218 -20.12 1.69 -5.54
C ILE A 218 -21.51 2.27 -5.71
N ILE A 219 -22.50 1.42 -5.47
CA ILE A 219 -23.90 1.77 -5.31
C ILE A 219 -23.91 2.84 -4.22
N ASN A 220 -24.31 4.06 -4.59
CA ASN A 220 -24.51 5.13 -3.62
C ASN A 220 -25.34 4.56 -2.46
N PRO A 221 -25.12 4.95 -1.19
CA PRO A 221 -25.90 4.47 -0.05
C PRO A 221 -27.41 4.83 -0.08
N GLY A 222 -27.96 5.24 -1.24
CA GLY A 222 -29.37 5.37 -1.54
C GLY A 222 -29.84 4.70 -2.84
N ASP A 223 -28.98 3.96 -3.56
CA ASP A 223 -29.38 3.18 -4.72
C ASP A 223 -29.82 1.78 -4.27
N GLU A 224 -31.13 1.50 -4.35
CA GLU A 224 -31.66 0.15 -4.18
C GLU A 224 -31.10 -0.72 -5.32
N THR A 225 -30.32 -1.74 -4.96
CA THR A 225 -29.87 -2.74 -5.92
C THR A 225 -31.06 -3.59 -6.35
N ASP A 226 -31.56 -3.37 -7.56
CA ASP A 226 -32.36 -4.35 -8.29
C ASP A 226 -31.42 -5.52 -8.67
N TYR A 227 -31.08 -6.36 -7.68
CA TYR A 227 -30.72 -7.73 -7.97
C TYR A 227 -32.00 -8.43 -8.47
N ASN A 228 -32.32 -8.23 -9.75
CA ASN A 228 -33.27 -9.08 -10.46
C ASN A 228 -32.63 -10.46 -10.53
N HIS A 229 -32.97 -11.28 -9.54
CA HIS A 229 -32.90 -12.72 -9.64
C HIS A 229 -33.85 -13.11 -10.76
N ASP A 230 -33.30 -13.39 -11.94
CA ASP A 230 -33.99 -14.15 -12.98
C ASP A 230 -34.31 -15.52 -12.38
N GLY A 231 -35.45 -15.59 -11.69
CA GLY A 231 -36.10 -16.83 -11.32
C GLY A 231 -36.69 -17.42 -12.58
N ASP A 232 -36.08 -18.50 -13.06
CA ASP A 232 -36.69 -19.44 -13.98
C ASP A 232 -38.00 -19.97 -13.34
N ASP A 233 -39.12 -19.36 -13.70
CA ASP A 233 -40.44 -19.95 -13.48
C ASP A 233 -40.69 -20.98 -14.61
N ASP A 234 -40.20 -22.20 -14.38
CA ASP A 234 -40.70 -23.40 -15.03
C ASP A 234 -42.13 -23.67 -14.54
N ASP A 235 -43.13 -23.11 -15.23
CA ASP A 235 -44.53 -23.54 -15.08
C ASP A 235 -44.75 -24.84 -15.87
N ASP A 236 -44.43 -25.97 -15.22
CA ASP A 236 -45.04 -27.27 -15.47
C ASP A 236 -46.50 -27.25 -14.99
N ASP A 237 -47.45 -27.05 -15.90
CA ASP A 237 -48.85 -27.43 -15.70
C ASP A 237 -49.20 -28.61 -16.63
N GLU A 238 -48.95 -29.81 -16.13
CA GLU A 238 -49.73 -31.02 -16.48
C GLU A 238 -51.13 -30.90 -15.85
N ASP A 239 -52.18 -30.97 -16.68
CA ASP A 239 -53.40 -31.81 -16.51
C ASP A 239 -54.66 -31.17 -17.15
N GLU A 240 -55.07 -31.68 -18.32
CA GLU A 240 -56.35 -32.38 -18.60
C GLU A 240 -56.56 -32.68 -20.11
#